data_AF-A0A9W6X0I8-F1
#
_entry.id   AF-A0A9W6X0I8-F1
#
_cell.length_a   1.000
_cell.length_b   1.000
_cell.length_c   1.000
_cell.angle_alpha   90.00
_cell.angle_beta   90.00
_cell.angle_gamma   90.00
#
_symmetry.space_group_name_H-M   'P 1'
#
loop_
_entity.id
_entity.type
_entity.pdbx_description
1 polymer ?
#
loop_
_entity_poly.entity_id
_entity_poly.type
_entity_poly.pdbx_seq_one_letter_code
_entity_poly.pdbx_strand_id
1 'polypeptide(L)'
;MARAKKPPPSTEKPPTKNPPRTNKPPPAKKKPRLSERERGNIEGLHLAGASGRDIARVTTRSQDTVHHVISPALSKTPRRHGLAPLLSDRDTRRLVRTAAKGQLAAAKLKVELVLSVSVRTIQRTLQRVDWLVYTKMENTLPLKPEDMLARKAWASSMLLRKDAVPRLGLHHLLG
;
A
#
# COMPACT_ATOMS: atom_id res chain seq x y z
N MET A 1 16.15 -76.68 40.61
CA MET A 1 16.53 -75.46 39.85
C MET A 1 15.25 -74.82 39.32
N ALA A 2 14.81 -73.72 39.92
CA ALA A 2 13.54 -73.06 39.56
C ALA A 2 13.77 -72.05 38.41
N ARG A 3 12.97 -72.19 37.34
CA ARG A 3 13.06 -71.42 36.10
C ARG A 3 12.32 -70.09 36.27
N ALA A 4 13.02 -68.97 36.13
CA ALA A 4 12.47 -67.62 36.27
C ALA A 4 11.40 -67.32 35.21
N LYS A 5 10.22 -66.85 35.65
CA LYS A 5 9.14 -66.33 34.80
C LYS A 5 9.52 -64.93 34.29
N LYS A 6 9.54 -64.74 32.97
CA LYS A 6 9.70 -63.42 32.34
C LYS A 6 8.54 -62.49 32.71
N PRO A 7 8.79 -61.19 32.98
CA PRO A 7 7.72 -60.21 33.17
C PRO A 7 6.99 -59.89 31.85
N PRO A 8 5.69 -59.55 31.91
CA PRO A 8 4.86 -59.26 30.73
C PRO A 8 5.21 -57.91 30.07
N PRO A 9 4.93 -57.74 28.76
CA PRO A 9 5.29 -56.56 27.99
C PRO A 9 4.48 -55.31 28.40
N SER A 10 5.17 -54.17 28.46
CA SER A 10 4.64 -52.84 28.73
C SER A 10 3.57 -52.41 27.73
N THR A 11 2.42 -51.95 28.24
CA THR A 11 1.33 -51.38 27.46
C THR A 11 1.71 -49.99 26.92
N GLU A 12 1.88 -49.87 25.60
CA GLU A 12 1.98 -48.57 24.93
C GLU A 12 0.63 -47.83 25.02
N LYS A 13 0.64 -46.60 25.56
CA LYS A 13 -0.53 -45.72 25.59
C LYS A 13 -0.79 -45.17 24.18
N PRO A 14 -2.04 -45.16 23.69
CA PRO A 14 -2.36 -44.61 22.38
C PRO A 14 -2.17 -43.08 22.35
N PRO A 15 -1.82 -42.50 21.18
CA PRO A 15 -1.57 -41.07 21.04
C PRO A 15 -2.85 -40.26 21.28
N THR A 16 -2.76 -39.28 22.17
CA THR A 16 -3.82 -38.31 22.43
C THR A 16 -4.10 -37.46 21.19
N LYS A 17 -5.34 -37.51 20.68
CA LYS A 17 -5.81 -36.59 19.64
C LYS A 17 -5.84 -35.18 20.22
N ASN A 18 -5.01 -34.28 19.70
CA ASN A 18 -5.11 -32.86 20.00
C ASN A 18 -6.52 -32.35 19.63
N PRO A 19 -7.18 -31.57 20.50
CA PRO A 19 -8.51 -31.04 20.21
C PRO A 19 -8.46 -30.09 19.00
N PRO A 20 -9.54 -30.00 18.22
CA PRO A 20 -9.60 -29.17 17.03
C PRO A 20 -9.36 -27.70 17.39
N ARG A 21 -8.51 -27.03 16.62
CA ARG A 21 -8.29 -25.58 16.71
C ARG A 21 -9.64 -24.88 16.56
N THR A 22 -10.12 -24.25 17.63
CA THR A 22 -11.28 -23.37 17.57
C THR A 22 -10.93 -22.19 16.66
N ASN A 23 -11.73 -22.00 15.61
CA ASN A 23 -11.57 -20.88 14.69
C ASN A 23 -11.76 -19.59 15.49
N LYS A 24 -10.67 -18.83 15.67
CA LYS A 24 -10.70 -17.52 16.31
C LYS A 24 -11.71 -16.63 15.57
N PRO A 25 -12.67 -15.99 16.26
CA PRO A 25 -13.62 -15.10 15.60
C PRO A 25 -12.85 -14.02 14.82
N PRO A 26 -13.37 -13.60 13.65
CA PRO A 26 -12.75 -12.54 12.87
C PRO A 26 -12.56 -11.29 13.74
N PRO A 27 -11.45 -10.55 13.57
CA PRO A 27 -11.15 -9.40 14.40
C PRO A 27 -12.28 -8.38 14.30
N ALA A 28 -12.85 -8.01 15.46
CA ALA A 28 -13.91 -7.01 15.53
C ALA A 28 -13.49 -5.72 14.81
N LYS A 29 -14.43 -5.11 14.06
CA LYS A 29 -14.21 -3.84 13.36
C LYS A 29 -13.68 -2.81 14.35
N LYS A 30 -12.52 -2.20 14.04
CA LYS A 30 -11.87 -1.21 14.92
C LYS A 30 -12.81 -0.03 15.14
N LYS A 31 -13.01 0.37 16.40
CA LYS A 31 -13.82 1.56 16.72
C LYS A 31 -13.20 2.81 16.06
N PRO A 32 -14.01 3.76 15.58
CA PRO A 32 -13.53 5.03 15.04
C PRO A 32 -12.64 5.79 16.03
N ARG A 33 -11.74 6.63 15.50
CA ARG A 33 -10.94 7.56 16.30
C ARG A 33 -11.87 8.42 17.17
N LEU A 34 -11.41 8.73 18.38
CA LEU A 34 -12.15 9.56 19.32
C LEU A 34 -12.40 10.94 18.70
N SER A 35 -13.67 11.35 18.65
CA SER A 35 -14.04 12.68 18.18
C SER A 35 -13.74 13.74 19.24
N GLU A 36 -13.64 15.00 18.82
CA GLU A 36 -13.36 16.11 19.74
C GLU A 36 -14.47 16.28 20.80
N ARG A 37 -15.73 16.10 20.39
CA ARG A 37 -16.87 16.13 21.32
C ARG A 37 -16.79 15.03 22.37
N GLU A 38 -16.39 13.83 21.98
CA GLU A 38 -16.22 12.71 22.93
C GLU A 38 -15.04 12.95 23.87
N ARG A 39 -13.95 13.58 23.40
CA ARG A 39 -12.82 13.99 24.26
C ARG A 39 -13.28 14.96 25.34
N GLY A 40 -13.96 16.04 24.94
CA GLY A 40 -14.49 17.02 25.89
C GLY A 40 -15.47 16.41 26.89
N ASN A 41 -16.29 15.43 26.48
CA ASN A 41 -17.17 14.72 27.40
C ASN A 41 -16.39 13.88 28.43
N ILE A 42 -15.32 13.18 28.02
CA ILE A 42 -14.46 12.42 28.92
C ILE A 42 -13.76 13.36 29.92
N GLU A 43 -13.22 14.48 29.44
CA GLU A 43 -12.57 15.49 30.27
C GLU A 43 -13.55 16.11 31.27
N GLY A 44 -14.75 16.50 30.82
CA GLY A 44 -15.79 17.05 31.67
C GLY A 44 -16.26 16.09 32.77
N LEU A 45 -16.48 14.81 32.44
CA LEU A 45 -16.82 13.78 33.44
C LEU A 45 -15.70 13.54 34.43
N HIS A 46 -14.44 13.60 33.98
CA HIS A 46 -13.29 13.48 34.87
C HIS A 46 -13.18 14.66 35.84
N LEU A 47 -13.36 15.89 35.36
CA LEU A 47 -13.39 17.10 36.20
C LEU A 47 -14.55 17.08 37.20
N ALA A 48 -15.68 16.46 36.84
CA ALA A 48 -16.80 16.21 37.74
C ALA A 48 -16.54 15.09 38.79
N GLY A 49 -15.34 14.48 38.79
CA GLY A 49 -14.93 13.47 39.77
C GLY A 49 -15.33 12.04 39.42
N ALA A 50 -15.84 11.76 38.21
CA ALA A 50 -16.19 10.40 37.82
C ALA A 50 -14.94 9.50 37.67
N SER A 51 -15.04 8.24 38.07
CA SER A 51 -13.92 7.30 37.92
C SER A 51 -13.69 6.93 36.46
N GLY A 52 -12.45 6.65 36.06
CA GLY A 52 -12.14 6.23 34.68
C GLY A 52 -12.92 4.98 34.23
N ARG A 53 -13.29 4.09 35.17
CA ARG A 53 -14.15 2.93 34.87
C ARG A 53 -15.59 3.35 34.56
N ASP A 54 -16.13 4.31 35.29
CA ASP A 54 -17.48 4.85 35.05
C ASP A 54 -17.54 5.62 33.74
N ILE A 55 -16.53 6.45 33.48
CA ILE A 55 -16.41 7.20 32.23
C ILE A 55 -16.33 6.25 31.03
N ALA A 56 -15.58 5.15 31.14
CA ALA A 56 -15.49 4.13 30.10
C ALA A 56 -16.84 3.46 29.82
N ARG A 57 -17.63 3.18 30.87
CA ARG A 57 -18.99 2.63 30.76
C ARG A 57 -19.93 3.62 30.07
N VAL A 58 -19.97 4.86 30.54
CA VAL A 58 -20.86 5.93 30.02
C VAL A 58 -20.51 6.29 28.57
N THR A 59 -19.22 6.39 28.24
CA THR A 59 -18.76 6.77 26.89
C THR A 59 -18.65 5.56 25.96
N THR A 60 -18.88 4.33 26.45
CA THR A 60 -18.69 3.06 25.72
C THR A 60 -17.28 2.89 25.10
N ARG A 61 -16.26 3.51 25.70
CA ARG A 61 -14.86 3.45 25.28
C ARG A 61 -14.04 2.54 26.18
N SER A 62 -12.89 2.08 25.70
CA SER A 62 -12.00 1.28 26.55
C SER A 62 -11.44 2.15 27.67
N GLN A 63 -11.18 1.53 28.84
CA GLN A 63 -10.53 2.23 29.96
C GLN A 63 -9.18 2.82 29.56
N ASP A 64 -8.43 2.12 28.70
CA ASP A 64 -7.16 2.59 28.14
C ASP A 64 -7.32 3.87 27.31
N THR A 65 -8.38 3.98 26.50
CA THR A 65 -8.67 5.21 25.74
C THR A 65 -8.99 6.37 26.69
N VAL A 66 -9.78 6.11 27.73
CA VAL A 66 -10.13 7.12 28.74
C VAL A 66 -8.88 7.57 29.50
N HIS A 67 -8.03 6.63 29.90
CA HIS A 67 -6.76 6.91 30.57
C HIS A 67 -5.84 7.77 29.70
N HIS A 68 -5.76 7.51 28.40
CA HIS A 68 -4.99 8.33 27.46
C HIS A 68 -5.51 9.76 27.27
N VAL A 69 -6.79 10.02 27.53
CA VAL A 69 -7.37 11.37 27.49
C VAL A 69 -7.11 12.10 28.81
N ILE A 70 -7.35 11.43 29.94
CA ILE A 70 -7.19 12.00 31.29
C ILE A 70 -5.71 12.26 31.62
N SER A 71 -4.87 11.28 31.32
CA SER A 71 -3.43 11.30 31.61
C SER A 71 -2.68 11.09 30.29
N PRO A 72 -2.64 12.11 29.41
CA PRO A 72 -1.94 11.99 28.15
C PRO A 72 -0.46 11.73 28.44
N ALA A 73 0.06 10.62 27.92
CA ALA A 73 1.48 10.34 27.99
C ALA A 73 2.22 11.49 27.29
N LEU A 74 3.20 12.11 27.98
CA LEU A 74 4.12 13.06 27.36
C LEU A 74 4.76 12.35 26.17
N SER A 75 4.31 12.69 24.95
CA SER A 75 4.61 11.91 23.77
C SER A 75 6.09 12.11 23.40
N LYS A 76 6.97 11.28 23.96
CA LYS A 76 8.36 11.14 23.52
C LYS A 76 8.47 10.30 22.24
N THR A 77 7.37 9.71 21.77
CA THR A 77 7.38 8.92 20.54
C THR A 77 7.49 9.86 19.34
N PRO A 78 8.58 9.77 18.55
CA PRO A 78 8.69 10.56 17.34
C PRO A 78 7.50 10.24 16.43
N ARG A 79 7.01 11.27 15.71
CA ARG A 79 5.95 11.07 14.71
C ARG A 79 6.34 9.90 13.83
N ARG A 80 5.40 8.99 13.58
CA ARG A 80 5.65 7.86 12.67
C ARG A 80 6.12 8.42 11.34
N HIS A 81 7.40 8.24 11.04
CA HIS A 81 7.95 8.58 9.74
C HIS A 81 7.20 7.74 8.70
N GLY A 82 6.83 8.37 7.59
CA GLY A 82 6.22 7.67 6.47
C GLY A 82 7.17 6.61 5.89
N LEU A 83 6.72 5.92 4.85
CA LEU A 83 7.62 5.04 4.11
C LEU A 83 8.85 5.80 3.63
N ALA A 84 9.99 5.12 3.69
CA ALA A 84 11.22 5.64 3.12
C ALA A 84 11.02 5.99 1.63
N PRO A 85 11.60 7.10 1.15
CA PRO A 85 11.56 7.44 -0.26
C PRO A 85 12.10 6.30 -1.14
N LEU A 86 11.45 6.08 -2.28
CA LEU A 86 11.84 5.03 -3.23
C LEU A 86 13.16 5.34 -3.96
N LEU A 87 13.52 6.62 -4.05
CA LEU A 87 14.80 7.08 -4.58
C LEU A 87 15.72 7.43 -3.43
N SER A 88 16.98 7.00 -3.53
CA SER A 88 18.00 7.47 -2.62
C SER A 88 18.22 8.98 -2.82
N ASP A 89 18.73 9.65 -1.80
CA ASP A 89 19.08 11.06 -1.86
C ASP A 89 20.18 11.33 -2.92
N ARG A 90 21.12 10.39 -3.09
CA ARG A 90 22.14 10.45 -4.15
C ARG A 90 21.52 10.39 -5.54
N ASP A 91 20.60 9.45 -5.76
CA ASP A 91 19.93 9.29 -7.06
C ASP A 91 19.04 10.48 -7.38
N THR A 92 18.38 11.04 -6.36
CA THR A 92 17.57 12.25 -6.51
C THR A 92 18.44 13.41 -6.97
N ARG A 93 19.59 13.64 -6.34
CA ARG A 93 20.54 14.69 -6.77
C ARG A 93 21.06 14.45 -8.18
N ARG A 94 21.43 13.20 -8.52
CA ARG A 94 21.91 12.86 -9.86
C ARG A 94 20.83 13.11 -10.91
N LEU A 95 19.61 12.68 -10.62
CA LEU A 95 18.43 12.89 -11.47
C LEU A 95 18.18 14.38 -11.73
N VAL A 96 18.15 15.19 -10.67
CA VAL A 96 17.90 16.63 -10.79
C VAL A 96 19.01 17.32 -11.59
N ARG A 97 20.28 17.00 -11.34
CA ARG A 97 21.39 17.57 -12.11
C ARG A 97 21.36 17.20 -13.60
N THR A 98 21.03 15.95 -13.92
CA THR A 98 20.92 15.53 -15.33
C THR A 98 19.69 16.14 -15.99
N ALA A 99 18.56 16.23 -15.28
CA ALA A 99 17.35 16.86 -15.79
C ALA A 99 17.52 18.37 -16.03
N ALA A 100 18.31 19.05 -15.20
CA ALA A 100 18.62 20.48 -15.35
C ALA A 100 19.30 20.82 -16.70
N LYS A 101 19.95 19.84 -17.35
CA LYS A 101 20.51 20.01 -18.69
C LYS A 101 19.43 20.18 -19.78
N GLY A 102 18.18 19.78 -19.51
CA GLY A 102 17.04 19.96 -20.40
C GLY A 102 16.99 19.07 -21.65
N GLN A 103 17.96 18.18 -21.84
CA GLN A 103 18.13 17.39 -23.08
C GLN A 103 17.27 16.12 -23.14
N LEU A 104 16.78 15.63 -21.99
CA LEU A 104 16.26 14.28 -21.85
C LEU A 104 14.87 14.25 -21.24
N ALA A 105 13.96 13.52 -21.86
CA ALA A 105 12.67 13.20 -21.27
C ALA A 105 12.82 12.24 -20.07
N ALA A 106 11.85 12.25 -19.15
CA ALA A 106 11.86 11.40 -17.95
C ALA A 106 12.03 9.89 -18.24
N ALA A 107 11.50 9.41 -19.37
CA ALA A 107 11.68 8.01 -19.79
C ALA A 107 13.13 7.69 -20.17
N LYS A 108 13.83 8.63 -20.81
CA LYS A 108 15.25 8.50 -21.17
C LYS A 108 16.13 8.62 -19.93
N LEU A 109 15.81 9.55 -19.03
CA LEU A 109 16.50 9.69 -17.73
C LEU A 109 16.47 8.39 -16.91
N LYS A 110 15.36 7.65 -16.93
CA LYS A 110 15.28 6.34 -16.26
C LYS A 110 16.34 5.37 -16.78
N VAL A 111 16.48 5.27 -18.10
CA VAL A 111 17.39 4.33 -18.76
C VAL A 111 18.84 4.75 -18.55
N GLU A 112 19.15 6.03 -18.80
CA GLU A 112 20.52 6.56 -18.69
C GLU A 112 21.06 6.54 -17.25
N LEU A 113 20.19 6.82 -16.28
CA LEU A 113 20.56 6.79 -14.88
C LEU A 113 20.44 5.39 -14.26
N VAL A 114 19.96 4.40 -15.02
CA VAL A 114 19.74 3.01 -14.60
C VAL A 114 18.89 2.95 -13.31
N LEU A 115 17.80 3.71 -13.29
CA LEU A 115 16.92 3.79 -12.13
C LEU A 115 15.86 2.67 -12.19
N SER A 116 15.71 1.93 -11.08
CA SER A 116 14.70 0.87 -10.94
C SER A 116 13.26 1.39 -10.82
N VAL A 117 13.08 2.70 -10.59
CA VAL A 117 11.77 3.30 -10.32
C VAL A 117 10.91 3.49 -11.57
N SER A 118 9.60 3.76 -11.37
CA SER A 118 8.72 4.13 -12.48
C SER A 118 9.04 5.51 -13.04
N VAL A 119 8.71 5.73 -14.32
CA VAL A 119 8.81 7.07 -14.96
C VAL A 119 7.95 8.09 -14.21
N ARG A 120 6.80 7.67 -13.68
CA ARG A 120 5.92 8.54 -12.89
C ARG A 120 6.62 9.01 -11.60
N THR A 121 7.36 8.14 -10.93
CA THR A 121 8.14 8.51 -9.73
C THR A 121 9.16 9.60 -10.07
N ILE A 122 9.90 9.44 -11.17
CA ILE A 122 10.86 10.44 -11.67
C ILE A 122 10.17 11.78 -11.90
N GLN A 123 9.04 11.79 -12.61
CA GLN A 123 8.27 13.01 -12.86
C GLN A 123 7.81 13.69 -11.56
N ARG A 124 7.29 12.93 -10.57
CA ARG A 124 6.90 13.50 -9.26
C ARG A 124 8.07 14.13 -8.53
N THR A 125 9.24 13.50 -8.61
CA THR A 125 10.46 14.01 -7.98
C THR A 125 10.89 15.32 -8.65
N LEU A 126 10.87 15.38 -9.98
CA LEU A 126 11.22 16.60 -10.72
C LEU A 126 10.20 17.72 -10.51
N GLN A 127 8.91 17.39 -10.41
CA GLN A 127 7.82 18.35 -10.11
C GLN A 127 7.94 19.01 -8.74
N ARG A 128 8.71 18.44 -7.80
CA ARG A 128 8.95 19.02 -6.47
C ARG A 128 10.09 20.04 -6.46
N VAL A 129 10.80 20.21 -7.57
CA VAL A 129 11.94 21.11 -7.66
C VAL A 129 11.45 22.46 -8.17
N ASP A 130 11.50 23.47 -7.31
CA ASP A 130 10.86 24.79 -7.55
C ASP A 130 11.39 25.51 -8.80
N TRP A 131 12.65 25.30 -9.15
CA TRP A 131 13.31 25.97 -10.27
C TRP A 131 13.23 25.19 -11.59
N LEU A 132 12.65 23.99 -11.60
CA LEU A 132 12.53 23.18 -12.81
C LEU A 132 11.12 23.29 -13.39
N VAL A 133 11.00 23.87 -14.59
CA VAL A 133 9.72 24.06 -15.26
C VAL A 133 9.50 22.97 -16.30
N TYR A 134 8.34 22.31 -16.26
CA TYR A 134 7.94 21.39 -17.32
C TYR A 134 7.69 22.16 -18.61
N THR A 135 8.41 21.78 -19.67
CA THR A 135 8.19 22.28 -21.02
C THR A 135 8.02 21.10 -21.96
N LYS A 136 7.06 21.20 -22.88
CA LYS A 136 6.87 20.18 -23.92
C LYS A 136 7.99 20.33 -24.94
N MET A 137 8.55 19.21 -25.41
CA MET A 137 9.49 19.27 -26.53
C MET A 137 8.79 19.86 -27.75
N GLU A 138 9.39 20.88 -28.35
CA GLU A 138 8.97 21.40 -29.64
C GLU A 138 9.16 20.32 -30.70
N ASN A 139 8.10 20.01 -31.45
CA ASN A 139 8.19 19.07 -32.55
C ASN A 139 8.88 19.76 -33.72
N THR A 140 10.18 19.57 -33.84
CA THR A 140 11.03 20.23 -34.84
C THR A 140 10.76 19.76 -36.27
N LEU A 141 10.07 18.63 -36.47
CA LEU A 141 9.72 18.14 -37.79
C LEU A 141 8.32 18.63 -38.18
N PRO A 142 8.19 19.51 -39.19
CA PRO A 142 6.89 19.92 -39.70
C PRO A 142 6.18 18.71 -40.27
N LEU A 143 4.92 18.52 -39.88
CA LEU A 143 4.10 17.43 -40.38
C LEU A 143 3.75 17.72 -41.84
N LYS A 144 4.29 16.94 -42.79
CA LYS A 144 4.00 17.16 -44.20
C LYS A 144 2.56 16.73 -44.52
N PRO A 145 1.92 17.32 -45.55
CA PRO A 145 0.58 16.91 -45.98
C PRO A 145 0.49 15.41 -46.30
N GLU A 146 1.55 14.85 -46.90
CA GLU A 146 1.68 13.42 -47.20
C GLU A 146 1.64 12.57 -45.92
N ASP A 147 2.38 12.98 -44.88
CA ASP A 147 2.37 12.31 -43.58
C ASP A 147 0.98 12.35 -42.92
N MET A 148 0.25 13.46 -43.08
CA MET A 148 -1.12 13.59 -42.57
C MET A 148 -2.07 12.60 -43.24
N LEU A 149 -2.00 12.48 -44.57
CA LEU A 149 -2.81 11.53 -45.34
C LEU A 149 -2.49 10.09 -44.96
N ALA A 150 -1.20 9.75 -44.88
CA ALA A 150 -0.75 8.42 -44.47
C ALA A 150 -1.22 8.06 -43.05
N ARG A 151 -1.09 8.99 -42.10
CA ARG A 151 -1.58 8.82 -40.72
C ARG A 151 -3.10 8.63 -40.68
N LYS A 152 -3.86 9.40 -41.46
CA LYS A 152 -5.32 9.29 -41.53
C LYS A 152 -5.75 7.94 -42.10
N ALA A 153 -5.13 7.51 -43.21
CA ALA A 153 -5.41 6.22 -43.82
C ALA A 153 -5.10 5.05 -42.85
N TRP A 154 -3.95 5.10 -42.18
CA TRP A 154 -3.60 4.10 -41.17
C TRP A 154 -4.59 4.06 -40.01
N ALA A 155 -4.96 5.23 -39.46
CA ALA A 155 -5.91 5.34 -38.35
C ALA A 155 -7.29 4.79 -38.74
N SER A 156 -7.79 5.15 -39.92
CA SER A 156 -9.03 4.59 -40.49
C SER A 156 -8.95 3.06 -40.60
N SER A 157 -7.84 2.51 -41.13
CA SER A 157 -7.66 1.05 -41.22
C SER A 157 -7.63 0.33 -39.87
N MET A 158 -7.11 0.98 -38.83
CA MET A 158 -7.01 0.40 -37.48
C MET A 158 -8.35 0.40 -36.75
N LEU A 159 -9.21 1.40 -37.00
CA LEU A 159 -10.56 1.43 -36.48
C LEU A 159 -11.39 0.27 -37.04
N LEU A 160 -11.33 0.04 -38.36
CA LEU A 160 -12.01 -1.10 -39.01
C LEU A 160 -11.55 -2.46 -38.46
N ARG A 161 -10.28 -2.58 -38.02
CA ARG A 161 -9.76 -3.82 -37.40
C ARG A 161 -10.29 -4.08 -35.99
N LYS A 162 -10.68 -3.04 -35.25
CA LYS A 162 -11.25 -3.18 -33.90
C LYS A 162 -12.68 -3.74 -33.92
N ASP A 163 -13.42 -3.42 -34.98
CA ASP A 163 -14.77 -3.93 -35.21
C ASP A 163 -14.75 -5.38 -35.72
N ALA A 164 -13.57 -5.89 -36.10
CA ALA A 164 -13.34 -7.24 -36.61
C ALA A 164 -12.75 -8.19 -35.56
N VAL A 165 -13.00 -8.01 -34.25
CA VAL A 165 -12.70 -9.05 -33.25
C VAL A 165 -13.82 -10.09 -33.31
N PRO A 166 -13.59 -11.31 -33.84
CA PRO A 166 -14.55 -12.38 -33.62
C PRO A 166 -14.49 -12.69 -32.13
N ARG A 167 -15.64 -12.66 -31.45
CA ARG A 167 -15.80 -13.38 -30.19
C ARG A 167 -15.54 -14.85 -30.50
N LEU A 168 -14.31 -15.31 -30.36
CA LEU A 168 -13.97 -16.73 -30.40
C LEU A 168 -14.60 -17.35 -29.15
N GLY A 169 -15.86 -17.74 -29.31
CA GLY A 169 -16.54 -18.67 -28.44
C GLY A 169 -15.81 -20.00 -28.52
N LEU A 170 -15.50 -20.54 -27.35
CA LEU A 170 -15.13 -21.94 -27.18
C LEU A 170 -16.18 -22.82 -27.87
N HIS A 171 -15.76 -23.55 -28.90
CA HIS A 171 -16.40 -24.82 -29.26
C HIS A 171 -15.32 -25.90 -29.28
N HIS A 172 -15.35 -26.69 -28.22
CA HIS A 172 -14.93 -28.08 -28.25
C HIS A 172 -15.67 -28.83 -29.37
N LEU A 173 -15.03 -29.90 -29.85
CA LEU A 173 -15.52 -31.08 -30.59
C LEU A 173 -15.34 -31.15 -32.12
N LEU A 174 -14.72 -32.28 -32.48
CA LEU A 174 -14.82 -33.13 -33.66
C LEU A 174 -13.98 -32.78 -34.90
N GLY A 175 -13.06 -33.71 -35.21
CA GLY A 175 -12.21 -33.77 -36.38
C GLY A 175 -10.93 -34.53 -36.06
#